data_AF-A0A2W5MVM1-F1
#
_entry.id   AF-A0A2W5MVM1-F1
#
_cell.length_a   1.000
_cell.length_b   1.000
_cell.length_c   1.000
_cell.angle_alpha   90.00
_cell.angle_beta   90.00
_cell.angle_gamma   90.00
#
_symmetry.space_group_name_H-M   'P 1'
#
loop_
_entity.id
_entity.type
_entity.pdbx_description
1 polymer ?
#
loop_
_entity_poly.entity_id
_entity_poly.type
_entity_poly.pdbx_seq_one_letter_code
_entity_poly.pdbx_strand_id
1 'polypeptide(L)'
;MAHEYTTWAFKQNLPTAMKFVLVALADRADHDGHCWPSARDIASMTGQTERSVYNQIDALIELGLITKKARRRSSGYKASNGYNLHIGISREAHDEPRSPETVSPERPSGERRSPENDDNSYLNDVHININPPSEALSEPSVEPSGKTRAKGFLREFEKEFWPICVRKVAKGSAEKAFVRVRQAGTELQTILDGMRRHAAAATVTEEQFIPHPATWLNQQRWKDEGKAAPEPEKPMDLTGQPAWKAEIASAHGEGALSWVLDAERDGETVVAPTKFKADWIRSRYQPQLLRHGIKHVEHRGNQ
;
A
#
# COMPACT_ATOMS: atom_id res chain seq x y z
N MET A 1 -8.38 9.00 -44.47
CA MET A 1 -7.00 9.37 -44.07
C MET A 1 -6.61 8.84 -42.69
N ALA A 2 -7.53 8.68 -41.71
CA ALA A 2 -7.26 7.94 -40.46
C ALA A 2 -6.58 6.55 -40.65
N HIS A 3 -6.82 5.92 -41.82
CA HIS A 3 -6.13 4.71 -42.28
C HIS A 3 -4.59 4.75 -42.14
N GLU A 4 -3.92 5.91 -42.26
CA GLU A 4 -2.46 6.00 -42.13
C GLU A 4 -1.99 5.70 -40.71
N TYR A 5 -2.52 6.41 -39.71
CA TYR A 5 -2.24 6.16 -38.30
C TYR A 5 -2.63 4.73 -37.89
N THR A 6 -3.78 4.24 -38.36
CA THR A 6 -4.23 2.86 -38.07
C THR A 6 -3.28 1.82 -38.68
N THR A 7 -2.82 2.04 -39.91
CA THR A 7 -1.80 1.18 -40.57
C THR A 7 -0.46 1.21 -39.82
N TRP A 8 -0.02 2.39 -39.38
CA TRP A 8 1.17 2.54 -38.55
C TRP A 8 1.03 1.80 -37.20
N ALA A 9 -0.12 1.92 -36.53
CA ALA A 9 -0.40 1.26 -35.26
C ALA A 9 -0.37 -0.27 -35.36
N PHE A 10 -0.93 -0.85 -36.44
CA PHE A 10 -0.88 -2.29 -36.67
C PHE A 10 0.55 -2.82 -36.88
N LYS A 11 1.43 -2.03 -37.52
CA LYS A 11 2.85 -2.37 -37.74
C LYS A 11 3.68 -2.43 -36.45
N GLN A 12 3.23 -1.82 -35.35
CA GLN A 12 4.00 -1.80 -34.09
C GLN A 12 4.05 -3.19 -33.45
N ASN A 13 5.22 -3.62 -32.99
CA ASN A 13 5.38 -4.90 -32.28
C ASN A 13 5.06 -4.74 -30.78
N LEU A 14 3.77 -4.74 -30.46
CA LEU A 14 3.25 -4.51 -29.10
C LEU A 14 2.38 -5.68 -28.62
N PRO A 15 2.28 -5.91 -27.30
CA PRO A 15 1.31 -6.82 -26.70
C PRO A 15 -0.12 -6.48 -27.14
N THR A 16 -0.96 -7.51 -27.35
CA THR A 16 -2.30 -7.36 -27.97
C THR A 16 -3.16 -6.27 -27.34
N ALA A 17 -3.26 -6.22 -26.00
CA ALA A 17 -4.04 -5.21 -25.29
C ALA A 17 -3.52 -3.77 -25.53
N MET A 18 -2.21 -3.59 -25.56
CA MET A 18 -1.57 -2.30 -25.84
C MET A 18 -1.75 -1.89 -27.31
N LYS A 19 -1.60 -2.85 -28.24
CA LYS A 19 -1.82 -2.64 -29.67
C LYS A 19 -3.26 -2.21 -29.96
N PHE A 20 -4.25 -2.83 -29.32
CA PHE A 20 -5.66 -2.46 -29.47
C PHE A 20 -5.95 -1.03 -28.96
N VAL A 21 -5.32 -0.61 -27.85
CA VAL A 21 -5.44 0.78 -27.37
C VAL A 21 -4.81 1.76 -28.38
N LEU A 22 -3.62 1.44 -28.93
CA LEU A 22 -2.97 2.29 -29.94
C LEU A 22 -3.81 2.41 -31.22
N VAL A 23 -4.38 1.30 -31.70
CA VAL A 23 -5.30 1.27 -32.86
C VAL A 23 -6.58 2.06 -32.58
N ALA A 24 -7.17 1.96 -31.37
CA ALA A 24 -8.37 2.71 -31.00
C ALA A 24 -8.12 4.24 -30.89
N LEU A 25 -6.89 4.66 -30.54
CA LEU A 25 -6.46 6.04 -30.60
C LEU A 25 -6.24 6.49 -32.06
N ALA A 26 -5.63 5.64 -32.89
CA ALA A 26 -5.33 5.91 -34.30
C ALA A 26 -6.57 6.04 -35.18
N ASP A 27 -7.58 5.22 -34.95
CA ASP A 27 -8.88 5.27 -35.64
C ASP A 27 -9.61 6.62 -35.44
N ARG A 28 -9.33 7.30 -34.32
CA ARG A 28 -9.85 8.65 -34.01
C ARG A 28 -8.83 9.77 -34.18
N ALA A 29 -7.66 9.49 -34.74
CA ALA A 29 -6.68 10.53 -35.03
C ALA A 29 -7.19 11.41 -36.18
N ASP A 30 -7.07 12.72 -36.00
CA ASP A 30 -7.18 13.68 -37.10
C ASP A 30 -5.92 13.62 -38.00
N HIS A 31 -5.89 14.49 -39.00
CA HIS A 31 -4.77 14.60 -39.93
C HIS A 31 -3.41 14.90 -39.27
N ASP A 32 -3.39 15.59 -38.11
CA ASP A 32 -2.19 15.91 -37.35
C ASP A 32 -1.83 14.84 -36.30
N GLY A 33 -2.52 13.70 -36.33
CA GLY A 33 -2.31 12.62 -35.36
C GLY A 33 -2.89 12.90 -33.99
N HIS A 34 -3.71 13.94 -33.83
CA HIS A 34 -4.34 14.28 -32.56
C HIS A 34 -5.70 13.57 -32.40
N CYS A 35 -5.96 13.04 -31.21
CA CYS A 35 -7.27 12.54 -30.82
C CYS A 35 -7.58 12.90 -29.36
N TRP A 36 -8.83 12.79 -28.93
CA TRP A 36 -9.22 13.12 -27.55
C TRP A 36 -10.32 12.24 -26.92
N PRO A 37 -10.37 10.91 -27.20
CA PRO A 37 -11.33 10.02 -26.55
C PRO A 37 -11.11 9.98 -25.04
N SER A 38 -12.17 9.73 -24.27
CA SER A 38 -12.05 9.41 -22.85
C SER A 38 -11.51 7.99 -22.65
N ALA A 39 -10.98 7.69 -21.46
CA ALA A 39 -10.57 6.33 -21.11
C ALA A 39 -11.75 5.34 -21.19
N ARG A 40 -12.97 5.82 -20.92
CA ARG A 40 -14.22 5.06 -21.07
C ARG A 40 -14.53 4.71 -22.52
N ASP A 41 -14.34 5.65 -23.46
CA ASP A 41 -14.58 5.39 -24.88
C ASP A 41 -13.60 4.34 -25.42
N ILE A 42 -12.32 4.44 -25.04
CA ILE A 42 -11.28 3.47 -25.40
C ILE A 42 -11.59 2.10 -24.77
N ALA A 43 -11.99 2.07 -23.50
CA ALA A 43 -12.40 0.86 -22.79
C ALA A 43 -13.55 0.15 -23.52
N SER A 44 -14.60 0.91 -23.88
CA SER A 44 -15.78 0.40 -24.58
C SER A 44 -15.47 -0.21 -25.94
N MET A 45 -14.46 0.29 -26.66
CA MET A 45 -14.04 -0.31 -27.94
C MET A 45 -13.16 -1.53 -27.78
N THR A 46 -12.22 -1.47 -26.83
CA THR A 46 -11.13 -2.45 -26.73
C THR A 46 -11.50 -3.65 -25.88
N GLY A 47 -12.68 -3.66 -25.26
CA GLY A 47 -13.11 -4.67 -24.30
C GLY A 47 -12.31 -4.65 -23.00
N GLN A 48 -11.58 -3.56 -22.72
CA GLN A 48 -10.70 -3.44 -21.57
C GLN A 48 -11.33 -2.59 -20.47
N THR A 49 -10.93 -2.81 -19.22
CA THR A 49 -11.30 -1.91 -18.11
C THR A 49 -10.61 -0.56 -18.26
N GLU A 50 -11.23 0.53 -17.77
CA GLU A 50 -10.61 1.87 -17.77
C GLU A 50 -9.21 1.85 -17.11
N ARG A 51 -9.00 1.01 -16.09
CA ARG A 51 -7.68 0.86 -15.43
C ARG A 51 -6.64 0.17 -16.32
N SER A 52 -7.02 -0.84 -17.11
CA SER A 52 -6.11 -1.41 -18.12
C SER A 52 -5.76 -0.35 -19.16
N VAL A 53 -6.75 0.39 -19.67
CA VAL A 53 -6.56 1.49 -20.62
C VAL A 53 -5.55 2.52 -20.10
N TYR A 54 -5.66 2.97 -18.84
CA TYR A 54 -4.67 3.88 -18.26
C TYR A 54 -3.26 3.27 -18.24
N ASN A 55 -3.11 2.02 -17.80
CA ASN A 55 -1.80 1.34 -17.78
C ASN A 55 -1.20 1.23 -19.20
N GLN A 56 -2.01 0.90 -20.23
CA GLN A 56 -1.52 0.82 -21.61
C GLN A 56 -1.18 2.19 -22.18
N ILE A 57 -1.94 3.24 -21.84
CA ILE A 57 -1.64 4.63 -22.25
C ILE A 57 -0.31 5.08 -21.67
N ASP A 58 -0.07 4.83 -20.37
CA ASP A 58 1.17 5.23 -19.72
C ASP A 58 2.37 4.46 -20.32
N ALA A 59 2.23 3.16 -20.61
CA ALA A 59 3.24 2.38 -21.32
C ALA A 59 3.49 2.84 -22.79
N LEU A 60 2.45 3.26 -23.52
CA LEU A 60 2.60 3.84 -24.86
C LEU A 60 3.33 5.20 -24.84
N ILE A 61 3.22 5.96 -23.74
CA ILE A 61 3.99 7.18 -23.51
C ILE A 61 5.46 6.85 -23.17
N GLU A 62 5.71 5.84 -22.33
CA GLU A 62 7.06 5.36 -22.01
C GLU A 62 7.80 4.82 -23.24
N LEU A 63 7.08 4.16 -24.16
CA LEU A 63 7.59 3.73 -25.46
C LEU A 63 7.75 4.88 -26.47
N GLY A 64 7.36 6.11 -26.11
CA GLY A 64 7.42 7.29 -26.95
C GLY A 64 6.40 7.33 -28.09
N LEU A 65 5.53 6.34 -28.23
CA LEU A 65 4.61 6.19 -29.38
C LEU A 65 3.46 7.21 -29.36
N ILE A 66 3.10 7.72 -28.18
CA ILE A 66 2.12 8.81 -28.03
C ILE A 66 2.58 9.84 -27.01
N THR A 67 2.11 11.08 -27.13
CA THR A 67 2.12 12.07 -26.03
C THR A 67 0.71 12.39 -25.54
N LYS A 68 0.60 12.78 -24.27
CA LYS A 68 -0.66 13.11 -23.59
C LYS A 68 -0.68 14.58 -23.19
N LYS A 69 -1.64 15.34 -23.71
CA LYS A 69 -1.85 16.77 -23.43
C LYS A 69 -3.12 16.96 -22.59
N ALA A 70 -3.01 17.64 -21.45
CA ALA A 70 -4.18 17.98 -20.64
C ALA A 70 -5.02 19.05 -21.36
N ARG A 71 -6.33 18.80 -21.54
CA ARG A 71 -7.26 19.70 -22.22
C ARG A 71 -8.21 20.36 -21.22
N ARG A 72 -8.49 21.65 -21.41
CA ARG A 72 -9.58 22.37 -20.74
C ARG A 72 -10.65 22.72 -21.76
N ARG A 73 -11.93 22.58 -21.39
CA ARG A 73 -13.04 23.07 -22.24
C ARG A 73 -13.18 24.58 -22.05
N SER A 74 -13.66 25.30 -23.06
CA SER A 74 -14.05 26.72 -22.94
C SER A 74 -15.04 26.99 -21.80
N SER A 75 -15.84 25.98 -21.45
CA SER A 75 -16.79 25.96 -20.32
C SER A 75 -16.14 25.79 -18.93
N GLY A 76 -14.81 25.83 -18.78
CA GLY A 76 -14.10 25.69 -17.50
C GLY A 76 -13.97 24.26 -16.94
N TYR A 77 -14.87 23.34 -17.31
CA TYR A 77 -14.76 21.93 -16.94
C TYR A 77 -13.51 21.25 -17.53
N LYS A 78 -12.93 20.31 -16.77
CA LYS A 78 -11.87 19.41 -17.25
C LYS A 78 -12.40 18.63 -18.45
N ALA A 79 -11.72 18.70 -19.59
CA ALA A 79 -12.03 17.87 -20.74
C ALA A 79 -11.20 16.58 -20.69
N SER A 80 -11.62 15.53 -21.41
CA SER A 80 -10.79 14.33 -21.60
C SER A 80 -9.43 14.74 -22.18
N ASN A 81 -8.36 14.06 -21.77
CA ASN A 81 -7.02 14.33 -22.29
C ASN A 81 -6.99 14.22 -23.82
N GLY A 82 -6.16 15.06 -24.45
CA GLY A 82 -5.76 14.84 -25.83
C GLY A 82 -4.55 13.92 -25.88
N TYR A 83 -4.44 13.15 -26.96
CA TYR A 83 -3.30 12.32 -27.30
C TYR A 83 -2.80 12.74 -28.69
N ASN A 84 -1.49 12.68 -28.91
CA ASN A 84 -0.89 12.83 -30.24
C ASN A 84 -0.08 11.56 -30.55
N LEU A 85 -0.24 11.02 -31.76
CA LEU A 85 0.41 9.80 -32.22
C LEU A 85 1.69 10.12 -32.98
N HIS A 86 2.82 9.58 -32.52
CA HIS A 86 4.13 9.84 -33.11
C HIS A 86 4.43 8.86 -34.25
N ILE A 87 3.83 9.11 -35.42
CA ILE A 87 4.18 8.38 -36.64
C ILE A 87 5.64 8.66 -37.04
N GLY A 88 6.41 7.61 -37.30
CA GLY A 88 7.82 7.73 -37.74
C GLY A 88 8.90 7.50 -36.67
N ILE A 89 8.57 7.14 -35.43
CA ILE A 89 9.58 6.67 -34.47
C ILE A 89 10.05 5.25 -34.84
N SER A 90 10.93 5.20 -35.83
CA SER A 90 11.95 4.15 -35.94
C SER A 90 12.94 4.34 -34.79
N ARG A 91 13.39 3.24 -34.19
CA ARG A 91 14.24 3.28 -32.99
C ARG A 91 15.70 3.59 -33.37
N GLU A 92 15.97 4.86 -33.68
CA GLU A 92 17.33 5.35 -33.93
C GLU A 92 18.09 5.50 -32.60
N ALA A 93 19.11 4.65 -32.46
CA ALA A 93 20.22 4.71 -31.50
C ALA A 93 19.99 5.45 -30.16
N HIS A 94 19.61 4.69 -29.12
CA HIS A 94 20.27 4.86 -27.83
C HIS A 94 21.65 4.19 -27.91
N ASP A 95 22.65 4.79 -27.27
CA ASP A 95 24.07 4.43 -27.37
C ASP A 95 24.40 2.94 -27.22
N GLU A 96 25.47 2.55 -27.92
CA GLU A 96 26.24 1.32 -27.70
C GLU A 96 26.53 1.11 -26.19
N PRO A 97 26.44 -0.13 -25.69
CA PRO A 97 27.60 -1.00 -25.87
C PRO A 97 27.29 -2.47 -26.22
N ARG A 98 27.99 -2.95 -27.25
CA ARG A 98 28.73 -4.23 -27.26
C ARG A 98 27.93 -5.51 -26.99
N SER A 99 27.40 -6.06 -28.07
CA SER A 99 27.07 -7.49 -28.28
C SER A 99 28.33 -8.40 -28.18
N PRO A 100 28.25 -9.75 -28.17
CA PRO A 100 27.04 -10.56 -28.40
C PRO A 100 26.84 -11.84 -27.54
N GLU A 101 25.79 -12.59 -27.91
CA GLU A 101 25.62 -14.07 -27.85
C GLU A 101 25.12 -14.71 -26.53
N THR A 102 24.26 -15.75 -26.50
CA THR A 102 23.59 -16.56 -27.55
C THR A 102 22.26 -17.21 -27.03
N VAL A 103 21.39 -17.68 -27.94
CA VAL A 103 20.44 -18.84 -27.78
C VAL A 103 19.23 -18.71 -26.81
N SER A 104 18.03 -18.59 -27.41
CA SER A 104 16.74 -19.17 -26.95
C SER A 104 16.71 -20.68 -27.25
N PRO A 105 15.86 -21.55 -26.65
CA PRO A 105 14.43 -21.34 -26.30
C PRO A 105 14.07 -21.91 -24.89
N GLU A 106 12.83 -22.23 -24.43
CA GLU A 106 11.47 -22.39 -25.01
C GLU A 106 10.35 -21.81 -24.11
N ARG A 107 9.09 -21.97 -24.55
CA ARG A 107 7.90 -22.15 -23.71
C ARG A 107 7.24 -23.50 -24.08
N PRO A 108 6.65 -24.22 -23.11
CA PRO A 108 5.18 -24.39 -23.14
C PRO A 108 4.57 -24.06 -21.76
N SER A 109 3.62 -23.14 -21.61
CA SER A 109 2.16 -23.30 -21.81
C SER A 109 1.51 -24.39 -20.93
N GLY A 110 0.63 -23.97 -20.01
CA GLY A 110 -0.22 -24.86 -19.20
C GLY A 110 -1.34 -24.12 -18.47
N GLU A 111 -2.59 -24.49 -18.79
CA GLU A 111 -3.89 -24.28 -18.15
C GLU A 111 -4.02 -23.52 -16.81
N ARG A 112 -4.96 -22.56 -16.77
CA ARG A 112 -6.21 -22.58 -15.93
C ARG A 112 -7.07 -21.34 -16.28
N ARG A 113 -8.26 -21.50 -16.86
CA ARG A 113 -9.59 -21.68 -16.19
C ARG A 113 -9.97 -20.55 -15.23
N SER A 114 -10.93 -19.71 -15.65
CA SER A 114 -11.94 -19.06 -14.78
C SER A 114 -13.06 -20.07 -14.46
N PRO A 115 -13.93 -19.87 -13.43
CA PRO A 115 -15.02 -18.87 -13.40
C PRO A 115 -14.95 -17.90 -12.17
N GLU A 116 -15.54 -16.69 -12.18
CA GLU A 116 -16.96 -16.30 -11.87
C GLU A 116 -17.40 -16.65 -10.42
N ASN A 117 -18.09 -15.80 -9.62
CA ASN A 117 -19.03 -14.70 -9.89
C ASN A 117 -18.95 -13.52 -8.88
N ASP A 118 -19.57 -12.38 -9.26
CA ASP A 118 -20.38 -11.37 -8.52
C ASP A 118 -20.33 -11.31 -6.97
N ASP A 119 -20.39 -10.14 -6.31
CA ASP A 119 -21.54 -9.22 -6.32
C ASP A 119 -21.24 -7.82 -5.67
N ASN A 120 -22.18 -6.88 -5.85
CA ASN A 120 -22.58 -5.77 -4.97
C ASN A 120 -21.86 -4.39 -5.04
N SER A 121 -22.34 -3.57 -5.99
CA SER A 121 -23.11 -2.30 -5.82
C SER A 121 -22.83 -1.28 -4.69
N TYR A 122 -23.39 -0.07 -4.89
CA TYR A 122 -23.53 1.10 -3.99
C TYR A 122 -22.25 1.98 -3.83
N LEU A 123 -22.26 3.33 -3.99
CA LEU A 123 -23.34 4.33 -4.07
C LEU A 123 -23.08 5.44 -5.14
N ASN A 124 -24.14 5.76 -5.89
CA ASN A 124 -24.82 7.07 -6.00
C ASN A 124 -24.07 8.38 -5.68
N ASP A 125 -23.62 9.06 -6.74
CA ASP A 125 -24.19 10.28 -7.34
C ASP A 125 -24.90 11.42 -6.53
N VAL A 126 -24.72 12.66 -7.04
CA VAL A 126 -25.42 13.98 -6.83
C VAL A 126 -25.52 14.65 -5.44
N HIS A 127 -25.57 15.99 -5.22
CA HIS A 127 -25.55 17.27 -6.00
C HIS A 127 -24.59 18.27 -5.28
N ILE A 128 -23.77 19.19 -5.85
CA ILE A 128 -23.97 20.39 -6.70
C ILE A 128 -24.81 21.56 -6.09
N ASN A 129 -24.15 22.67 -5.71
CA ASN A 129 -24.43 24.08 -6.14
C ASN A 129 -23.46 25.09 -5.42
N ILE A 130 -22.60 25.85 -6.11
CA ILE A 130 -22.74 27.19 -6.77
C ILE A 130 -22.05 28.33 -5.95
N ASN A 131 -20.89 28.78 -6.47
CA ASN A 131 -20.40 30.15 -6.78
C ASN A 131 -20.94 31.42 -6.06
N PRO A 132 -20.25 32.59 -6.20
CA PRO A 132 -18.81 32.90 -6.41
C PRO A 132 -18.33 33.96 -5.36
N PRO A 133 -17.13 34.61 -5.43
CA PRO A 133 -16.90 35.77 -6.32
C PRO A 133 -15.43 36.02 -6.74
N SER A 134 -15.18 37.10 -7.49
CA SER A 134 -13.87 37.77 -7.61
C SER A 134 -14.08 39.29 -7.69
N GLU A 135 -13.08 40.03 -7.21
CA GLU A 135 -12.79 41.44 -7.54
C GLU A 135 -13.64 42.56 -6.87
N ALA A 136 -13.18 43.05 -5.71
CA ALA A 136 -12.76 44.45 -5.54
C ALA A 136 -12.17 44.76 -4.13
N LEU A 137 -10.94 45.28 -4.09
CA LEU A 137 -10.37 46.25 -3.13
C LEU A 137 -10.69 46.13 -1.61
N SER A 138 -9.80 45.45 -0.85
CA SER A 138 -9.09 46.02 0.33
C SER A 138 -8.34 44.93 1.13
N GLU A 139 -7.08 45.17 1.47
CA GLU A 139 -6.31 44.41 2.49
C GLU A 139 -6.92 44.58 3.91
N PRO A 140 -6.65 43.72 4.93
CA PRO A 140 -5.50 42.80 5.03
C PRO A 140 -5.76 41.36 5.54
N SER A 141 -4.73 40.50 5.38
CA SER A 141 -4.42 39.30 6.19
C SER A 141 -5.35 38.06 6.12
N VAL A 142 -4.89 36.98 5.45
CA VAL A 142 -4.71 35.57 5.96
C VAL A 142 -4.44 34.60 4.78
N GLU A 143 -3.24 34.00 4.73
CA GLU A 143 -2.78 32.91 3.84
C GLU A 143 -1.66 32.13 4.60
N PRO A 144 -1.29 30.85 4.34
CA PRO A 144 -1.90 29.78 3.53
C PRO A 144 -1.89 28.39 4.26
N SER A 145 -2.91 28.04 5.05
CA SER A 145 -2.85 26.88 5.99
C SER A 145 -2.63 25.48 5.34
N GLY A 146 -3.22 25.21 4.17
CA GLY A 146 -3.32 23.85 3.61
C GLY A 146 -1.99 23.17 3.25
N LYS A 147 -0.99 23.95 2.77
CA LYS A 147 0.32 23.40 2.33
C LYS A 147 1.16 22.89 3.50
N THR A 148 1.04 23.52 4.67
CA THR A 148 1.79 23.15 5.89
C THR A 148 1.29 21.82 6.45
N ARG A 149 -0.04 21.61 6.48
CA ARG A 149 -0.65 20.38 6.99
C ARG A 149 -0.26 19.15 6.15
N ALA A 150 -0.21 19.29 4.82
CA ALA A 150 0.25 18.22 3.93
C ALA A 150 1.72 17.81 4.18
N LYS A 151 2.62 18.78 4.42
CA LYS A 151 4.02 18.49 4.81
C LYS A 151 4.12 17.74 6.15
N GLY A 152 3.21 18.02 7.09
CA GLY A 152 3.11 17.25 8.34
C GLY A 152 2.85 15.77 8.09
N PHE A 153 1.83 15.44 7.28
CA PHE A 153 1.49 14.06 6.94
C PHE A 153 2.59 13.32 6.16
N LEU A 154 3.37 14.02 5.33
CA LEU A 154 4.55 13.42 4.68
C LEU A 154 5.63 13.02 5.70
N ARG A 155 5.87 13.85 6.71
CA ARG A 155 6.83 13.56 7.79
C ARG A 155 6.37 12.40 8.68
N GLU A 156 5.07 12.31 8.99
CA GLU A 156 4.47 11.16 9.66
C GLU A 156 4.63 9.87 8.83
N PHE A 157 4.35 9.93 7.53
CA PHE A 157 4.51 8.80 6.60
C PHE A 157 5.94 8.26 6.60
N GLU A 158 6.94 9.13 6.44
CA GLU A 158 8.34 8.68 6.35
C GLU A 158 8.92 8.19 7.68
N LYS A 159 8.54 8.80 8.81
CA LYS A 159 9.12 8.48 10.12
C LYS A 159 8.42 7.34 10.86
N GLU A 160 7.11 7.21 10.71
CA GLU A 160 6.31 6.32 11.57
C GLU A 160 5.68 5.18 10.77
N PHE A 161 5.07 5.47 9.61
CA PHE A 161 4.39 4.45 8.81
C PHE A 161 5.35 3.61 7.95
N TRP A 162 6.22 4.24 7.17
CA TRP A 162 7.10 3.57 6.22
C TRP A 162 8.08 2.57 6.85
N PRO A 163 8.65 2.79 8.06
CA PRO A 163 9.52 1.81 8.71
C PRO A 163 8.82 0.50 9.05
N ILE A 164 7.52 0.54 9.41
CA ILE A 164 6.70 -0.61 9.84
C ILE A 164 6.22 -1.47 8.65
N CYS A 165 6.23 -0.91 7.43
CA CYS A 165 5.80 -1.62 6.22
C CYS A 165 6.67 -2.86 5.94
N VAL A 166 6.07 -4.06 5.85
CA VAL A 166 6.80 -5.29 5.48
C VAL A 166 7.31 -5.22 4.04
N ARG A 167 6.42 -5.00 3.06
CA ARG A 167 6.81 -4.78 1.65
C ARG A 167 6.96 -3.28 1.35
N LYS A 168 8.21 -2.80 1.29
CA LYS A 168 8.55 -1.39 1.02
C LYS A 168 8.56 -1.05 -0.48
N VAL A 169 7.47 -1.37 -1.18
CA VAL A 169 7.30 -1.21 -2.64
C VAL A 169 6.43 0.01 -2.96
N ALA A 170 6.70 0.67 -4.10
CA ALA A 170 5.91 1.78 -4.64
C ALA A 170 5.65 2.95 -3.65
N LYS A 171 6.72 3.40 -2.96
CA LYS A 171 6.67 4.44 -1.90
C LYS A 171 5.81 5.66 -2.28
N GLY A 172 6.00 6.25 -3.46
CA GLY A 172 5.25 7.44 -3.88
C GLY A 172 3.74 7.22 -4.09
N SER A 173 3.29 5.98 -4.31
CA SER A 173 1.86 5.64 -4.35
C SER A 173 1.30 5.43 -2.94
N ALA A 174 2.09 4.85 -2.03
CA ALA A 174 1.73 4.69 -0.63
C ALA A 174 1.66 6.04 0.10
N GLU A 175 2.59 6.94 -0.19
CA GLU A 175 2.64 8.32 0.32
C GLU A 175 1.38 9.11 -0.05
N LYS A 176 0.99 9.09 -1.33
CA LYS A 176 -0.25 9.73 -1.82
C LYS A 176 -1.49 9.15 -1.16
N ALA A 177 -1.55 7.83 -0.98
CA ALA A 177 -2.64 7.17 -0.27
C ALA A 177 -2.70 7.59 1.21
N PHE A 178 -1.55 7.61 1.90
CA PHE A 178 -1.44 7.99 3.31
C PHE A 178 -1.86 9.44 3.54
N VAL A 179 -1.35 10.38 2.75
CA VAL A 179 -1.73 11.80 2.83
C VAL A 179 -3.23 11.98 2.61
N ARG A 180 -3.83 11.27 1.63
CA ARG A 180 -5.29 11.28 1.39
C ARG A 180 -6.07 10.75 2.60
N VAL A 181 -5.63 9.66 3.23
CA VAL A 181 -6.29 9.05 4.41
C VAL A 181 -6.21 9.97 5.63
N ARG A 182 -5.07 10.61 5.87
CA ARG A 182 -4.88 11.61 6.94
C ARG A 182 -5.68 12.89 6.68
N GLN A 183 -5.76 13.35 5.44
CA GLN A 183 -6.62 14.47 5.03
C GLN A 183 -8.12 14.18 5.19
N ALA A 184 -8.54 12.93 5.02
CA ALA A 184 -9.90 12.48 5.28
C ALA A 184 -10.25 12.36 6.78
N GLY A 185 -9.33 12.69 7.69
CA GLY A 185 -9.56 12.75 9.13
C GLY A 185 -9.22 11.47 9.90
N THR A 186 -8.67 10.43 9.26
CA THR A 186 -8.24 9.22 9.97
C THR A 186 -7.04 9.55 10.87
N GLU A 187 -7.07 9.10 12.13
CA GLU A 187 -5.99 9.31 13.09
C GLU A 187 -4.73 8.52 12.70
N LEU A 188 -3.56 9.08 13.02
CA LEU A 188 -2.27 8.44 12.77
C LEU A 188 -2.15 7.09 13.49
N GLN A 189 -2.45 7.03 14.78
CA GLN A 189 -2.29 5.82 15.59
C GLN A 189 -3.13 4.66 15.06
N THR A 190 -4.39 4.88 14.70
CA THR A 190 -5.26 3.86 14.10
C THR A 190 -4.63 3.21 12.85
N ILE A 191 -3.95 3.99 12.02
CA ILE A 191 -3.26 3.50 10.81
C ILE A 191 -2.01 2.71 11.21
N LEU A 192 -1.22 3.19 12.18
CA LEU A 192 -0.02 2.52 12.67
C LEU A 192 -0.36 1.19 13.35
N ASP A 193 -1.39 1.14 14.19
CA ASP A 193 -1.83 -0.07 14.89
C ASP A 193 -2.39 -1.12 13.92
N GLY A 194 -3.16 -0.68 12.92
CA GLY A 194 -3.55 -1.53 11.80
C GLY A 194 -2.34 -2.10 11.06
N MET A 195 -1.33 -1.26 10.78
CA MET A 195 -0.15 -1.69 10.04
C MET A 195 0.75 -2.63 10.86
N ARG A 196 0.85 -2.43 12.18
CA ARG A 196 1.53 -3.35 13.11
C ARG A 196 0.83 -4.70 13.17
N ARG A 197 -0.51 -4.73 13.27
CA ARG A 197 -1.30 -5.97 13.20
C ARG A 197 -1.05 -6.71 11.88
N HIS A 198 -1.07 -5.98 10.77
CA HIS A 198 -0.81 -6.54 9.45
C HIS A 198 0.63 -7.07 9.30
N ALA A 199 1.62 -6.34 9.82
CA ALA A 199 3.03 -6.75 9.81
C ALA A 199 3.29 -8.00 10.66
N ALA A 200 2.59 -8.16 11.78
CA ALA A 200 2.66 -9.38 12.59
C ALA A 200 2.10 -10.60 11.84
N ALA A 201 0.90 -10.46 11.24
CA ALA A 201 0.28 -11.53 10.44
C ALA A 201 1.06 -11.87 9.15
N ALA A 202 1.82 -10.91 8.63
CA ALA A 202 2.68 -11.12 7.47
C ALA A 202 3.89 -12.04 7.75
N THR A 203 4.27 -12.28 9.01
CA THR A 203 5.43 -13.16 9.33
C THR A 203 5.19 -14.64 8.98
N VAL A 204 3.94 -15.08 8.96
CA VAL A 204 3.49 -16.43 8.55
C VAL A 204 2.92 -16.47 7.13
N THR A 205 2.98 -15.37 6.38
CA THR A 205 2.41 -15.25 5.03
C THR A 205 3.52 -15.06 3.99
N GLU A 206 3.49 -15.80 2.88
CA GLU A 206 4.45 -15.59 1.78
C GLU A 206 4.36 -14.16 1.22
N GLU A 207 5.51 -13.55 0.92
CA GLU A 207 5.57 -12.14 0.54
C GLU A 207 4.63 -11.77 -0.61
N GLN A 208 4.44 -12.67 -1.57
CA GLN A 208 3.58 -12.45 -2.74
C GLN A 208 2.12 -12.12 -2.37
N PHE A 209 1.58 -12.70 -1.29
CA PHE A 209 0.22 -12.45 -0.82
C PHE A 209 0.08 -11.23 0.11
N ILE A 210 1.19 -10.66 0.58
CA ILE A 210 1.16 -9.41 1.37
C ILE A 210 0.82 -8.23 0.42
N PRO A 211 -0.29 -7.49 0.64
CA PRO A 211 -0.64 -6.34 -0.18
C PRO A 211 0.42 -5.23 -0.08
N HIS A 212 0.61 -4.49 -1.17
CA HIS A 212 1.48 -3.30 -1.15
C HIS A 212 0.89 -2.25 -0.19
N PRO A 213 1.71 -1.41 0.48
CA PRO A 213 1.23 -0.43 1.46
C PRO A 213 0.18 0.54 0.87
N ALA A 214 0.33 0.91 -0.40
CA ALA A 214 -0.67 1.72 -1.12
C ALA A 214 -2.02 1.00 -1.24
N THR A 215 -2.03 -0.30 -1.56
CA THR A 215 -3.24 -1.12 -1.66
C THR A 215 -3.90 -1.30 -0.29
N TRP A 216 -3.10 -1.59 0.73
CA TRP A 216 -3.54 -1.73 2.12
C TRP A 216 -4.21 -0.44 2.65
N LEU A 217 -3.58 0.72 2.39
CA LEU A 217 -4.14 2.03 2.74
C LEU A 217 -5.43 2.36 1.95
N ASN A 218 -5.45 2.12 0.64
CA ASN A 218 -6.63 2.42 -0.18
C ASN A 218 -7.85 1.55 0.16
N GLN A 219 -7.63 0.30 0.59
CA GLN A 219 -8.67 -0.62 1.05
C GLN A 219 -9.10 -0.38 2.51
N GLN A 220 -8.52 0.61 3.20
CA GLN A 220 -8.83 0.95 4.60
C GLN A 220 -8.59 -0.19 5.60
N ARG A 221 -7.64 -1.09 5.32
CA ARG A 221 -7.43 -2.35 6.06
C ARG A 221 -7.02 -2.21 7.54
N TRP A 222 -6.80 -1.00 8.03
CA TRP A 222 -6.73 -0.75 9.47
C TRP A 222 -8.08 -0.97 10.18
N LYS A 223 -9.20 -0.89 9.44
CA LYS A 223 -10.55 -1.18 9.91
C LYS A 223 -10.91 -2.66 9.91
N ASP A 224 -10.13 -3.50 9.23
CA ASP A 224 -10.42 -4.94 9.16
C ASP A 224 -10.43 -5.53 10.58
N GLU A 225 -11.47 -6.30 10.89
CA GLU A 225 -11.55 -7.16 12.08
C GLU A 225 -10.62 -8.39 11.92
N GLY A 226 -9.40 -8.16 11.44
CA GLY A 226 -8.31 -9.09 11.61
C GLY A 226 -8.09 -9.27 13.11
N LYS A 227 -8.30 -10.53 13.56
CA LYS A 227 -8.00 -11.05 14.91
C LYS A 227 -6.79 -10.28 15.45
N ALA A 228 -6.98 -9.57 16.57
CA ALA A 228 -5.94 -8.70 17.12
C ALA A 228 -4.63 -9.47 17.13
N ALA A 229 -3.54 -8.84 16.68
CA ALA A 229 -2.23 -9.48 16.73
C ALA A 229 -2.01 -9.97 18.16
N PRO A 230 -1.51 -11.20 18.36
CA PRO A 230 -1.24 -11.67 19.70
C PRO A 230 -0.35 -10.63 20.39
N GLU A 231 -0.91 -10.09 21.48
CA GLU A 231 -0.27 -9.09 22.34
C GLU A 231 1.13 -9.61 22.66
N PRO A 232 2.21 -8.85 22.31
CA PRO A 232 3.51 -9.37 21.90
C PRO A 232 3.86 -10.69 22.55
N GLU A 233 3.56 -11.77 21.82
CA GLU A 233 3.26 -13.06 22.46
C GLU A 233 4.44 -13.50 23.30
N LYS A 234 4.19 -13.63 24.62
CA LYS A 234 5.19 -13.81 25.67
C LYS A 234 6.18 -14.86 25.17
N PRO A 235 7.48 -14.56 24.98
CA PRO A 235 8.41 -15.50 24.36
C PRO A 235 8.34 -16.80 25.14
N MET A 236 7.79 -17.84 24.52
CA MET A 236 7.65 -19.16 25.11
C MET A 236 8.84 -20.00 24.68
N ASP A 237 9.34 -20.82 25.59
CA ASP A 237 10.31 -21.85 25.26
C ASP A 237 9.65 -23.02 24.51
N LEU A 238 10.47 -23.99 24.10
CA LEU A 238 10.02 -25.21 23.41
C LEU A 238 9.13 -26.13 24.29
N THR A 239 8.90 -25.79 25.56
CA THR A 239 7.99 -26.49 26.48
C THR A 239 6.66 -25.77 26.69
N GLY A 240 6.45 -24.62 26.04
CA GLY A 240 5.25 -23.79 26.21
C GLY A 240 5.28 -22.95 27.49
N GLN A 241 6.44 -22.77 28.12
CA GLN A 241 6.58 -21.93 29.32
C GLN A 241 7.12 -20.55 28.97
N PRO A 242 6.67 -19.47 29.65
CA PRO A 242 7.24 -18.13 29.45
C PRO A 242 8.75 -18.12 29.74
N ALA A 243 9.55 -17.57 28.83
CA ALA A 243 11.02 -17.64 28.85
C ALA A 243 11.66 -17.06 30.13
N TRP A 244 10.99 -16.14 30.82
CA TRP A 244 11.44 -15.63 32.11
C TRP A 244 11.41 -16.70 33.22
N LYS A 245 10.51 -17.70 33.14
CA LYS A 245 10.50 -18.88 34.02
C LYS A 245 11.61 -19.86 33.64
N ALA A 246 11.79 -20.08 32.34
CA ALA A 246 12.84 -20.93 31.79
C ALA A 246 14.26 -20.45 32.18
N GLU A 247 14.55 -19.14 32.08
CA GLU A 247 15.84 -18.58 32.52
C GLU A 247 16.04 -18.78 34.04
N ILE A 248 15.00 -18.60 34.86
CA ILE A 248 15.08 -18.81 36.31
C ILE A 248 15.39 -20.28 36.64
N ALA A 249 14.72 -21.25 35.99
CA ALA A 249 14.99 -22.67 36.20
C ALA A 249 16.36 -23.11 35.64
N SER A 250 16.79 -22.56 34.51
CA SER A 250 18.13 -22.81 33.96
C SER A 250 19.24 -22.28 34.88
N ALA A 251 19.03 -21.11 35.49
CA ALA A 251 20.02 -20.48 36.37
C ALA A 251 20.03 -21.02 37.81
N HIS A 252 18.94 -21.62 38.30
CA HIS A 252 18.79 -22.02 39.72
C HIS A 252 18.29 -23.47 39.93
N GLY A 253 18.13 -24.26 38.86
CA GLY A 253 17.65 -25.64 38.89
C GLY A 253 16.12 -25.78 38.93
N GLU A 254 15.61 -27.01 38.74
CA GLU A 254 14.16 -27.30 38.68
C GLU A 254 13.39 -26.86 39.93
N GLY A 255 14.03 -26.90 41.11
CA GLY A 255 13.44 -26.41 42.36
C GLY A 255 13.04 -24.93 42.30
N ALA A 256 13.73 -24.11 41.48
CA ALA A 256 13.36 -22.71 41.25
C ALA A 256 12.09 -22.57 40.40
N LEU A 257 11.84 -23.51 39.48
CA LEU A 257 10.64 -23.51 38.65
C LEU A 257 9.38 -23.58 39.52
N SER A 258 9.36 -24.43 40.55
CA SER A 258 8.23 -24.61 41.49
C SER A 258 7.79 -23.30 42.20
N TRP A 259 8.72 -22.37 42.43
CA TRP A 259 8.39 -21.07 43.03
C TRP A 259 7.72 -20.12 42.04
N VAL A 260 7.99 -20.27 40.75
CA VAL A 260 7.59 -19.36 39.67
C VAL A 260 6.49 -19.96 38.77
N LEU A 261 6.26 -21.26 38.84
CA LEU A 261 5.28 -22.00 38.03
C LEU A 261 3.88 -21.41 38.16
N ASP A 262 3.43 -21.17 39.40
CA ASP A 262 2.11 -20.59 39.70
C ASP A 262 2.03 -19.07 39.54
N ALA A 263 3.15 -18.40 39.22
CA ALA A 263 3.20 -16.95 39.09
C ALA A 263 2.82 -16.51 37.67
N GLU A 264 1.81 -15.67 37.54
CA GLU A 264 1.35 -15.15 36.25
C GLU A 264 2.09 -13.85 35.90
N ARG A 265 2.21 -13.53 34.61
CA ARG A 265 2.74 -12.24 34.14
C ARG A 265 1.63 -11.45 33.47
N ASP A 266 1.41 -10.23 33.97
CA ASP A 266 0.53 -9.21 33.41
C ASP A 266 1.36 -7.95 33.10
N GLY A 267 1.56 -7.65 31.82
CA GLY A 267 2.42 -6.56 31.37
C GLY A 267 3.85 -6.58 31.96
N GLU A 268 4.13 -5.59 32.81
CA GLU A 268 5.40 -5.40 33.54
C GLU A 268 5.38 -5.97 34.97
N THR A 269 4.29 -6.64 35.37
CA THR A 269 4.07 -7.17 36.72
C THR A 269 4.02 -8.71 36.69
N VAL A 270 4.63 -9.33 37.70
CA VAL A 270 4.44 -10.74 38.03
C VAL A 270 3.57 -10.86 39.26
N VAL A 271 2.49 -11.63 39.17
CA VAL A 271 1.53 -11.86 40.25
C VAL A 271 1.70 -13.28 40.78
N ALA A 272 2.20 -13.40 42.01
CA ALA A 272 2.34 -14.68 42.70
C ALA A 272 1.04 -15.04 43.46
N PRO A 273 0.78 -16.33 43.77
CA PRO A 273 -0.43 -16.73 44.49
C PRO A 273 -0.42 -16.36 45.99
N THR A 274 0.75 -16.04 46.57
CA THR A 274 0.86 -15.63 47.99
C THR A 274 1.88 -14.52 48.15
N LYS A 275 1.70 -13.69 49.19
CA LYS A 275 2.66 -12.64 49.57
C LYS A 275 4.07 -13.21 49.79
N PHE A 276 4.18 -14.35 50.47
CA PHE A 276 5.46 -15.03 50.69
C PHE A 276 6.15 -15.42 49.38
N LYS A 277 5.42 -16.01 48.41
CA LYS A 277 5.99 -16.30 47.07
C LYS A 277 6.40 -15.00 46.35
N ALA A 278 5.58 -13.94 46.40
CA ALA A 278 5.92 -12.65 45.78
C ALA A 278 7.20 -12.03 46.37
N ASP A 279 7.31 -11.97 47.69
CA ASP A 279 8.47 -11.40 48.38
C ASP A 279 9.73 -12.24 48.14
N TRP A 280 9.60 -13.57 48.06
CA TRP A 280 10.72 -14.48 47.75
C TRP A 280 11.20 -14.35 46.29
N ILE A 281 10.27 -14.33 45.32
CA ILE A 281 10.57 -14.09 43.89
C ILE A 281 11.26 -12.73 43.71
N ARG A 282 10.73 -11.68 44.34
CA ARG A 282 11.31 -10.32 44.31
C ARG A 282 12.71 -10.28 44.92
N SER A 283 12.94 -11.00 46.02
CA SER A 283 14.26 -11.05 46.68
C SER A 283 15.32 -11.80 45.86
N ARG A 284 14.92 -12.90 45.18
CA ARG A 284 15.88 -13.83 44.57
C ARG A 284 16.05 -13.70 43.05
N TYR A 285 15.05 -13.18 42.33
CA TYR A 285 15.03 -13.18 40.86
C TYR A 285 14.86 -11.80 40.20
N GLN A 286 14.84 -10.70 40.97
CA GLN A 286 14.72 -9.34 40.40
C GLN A 286 15.68 -9.05 39.23
N PRO A 287 16.97 -9.47 39.23
CA PRO A 287 17.87 -9.22 38.11
C PRO A 287 17.43 -9.93 36.81
N GLN A 288 16.90 -11.16 36.91
CA GLN A 288 16.36 -11.92 35.78
C GLN A 288 15.04 -11.30 35.31
N LEU A 289 14.15 -10.96 36.23
CA LEU A 289 12.85 -10.33 35.92
C LEU A 289 13.02 -9.03 35.12
N LEU A 290 13.95 -8.16 35.52
CA LEU A 290 14.24 -6.90 34.84
C LEU A 290 14.73 -7.10 33.40
N ARG A 291 15.48 -8.18 33.09
CA ARG A 291 15.89 -8.50 31.71
C ARG A 291 14.71 -8.81 30.79
N HIS A 292 13.63 -9.36 31.34
CA HIS A 292 12.39 -9.67 30.62
C HIS A 292 11.36 -8.51 30.65
N GLY A 293 11.76 -7.33 31.13
CA GLY A 293 10.88 -6.16 31.25
C GLY A 293 9.86 -6.25 32.39
N ILE A 294 10.07 -7.13 33.37
CA ILE A 294 9.24 -7.25 34.56
C ILE A 294 9.84 -6.34 35.65
N LYS A 295 9.08 -5.33 36.06
CA LYS A 295 9.49 -4.32 37.05
C LYS A 295 8.89 -4.58 38.42
N HIS A 296 7.67 -5.12 38.46
CA HIS A 296 6.89 -5.30 39.68
C HIS A 296 6.65 -6.77 39.98
N VAL A 297 6.64 -7.11 41.27
CA VAL A 297 6.26 -8.45 41.76
C VAL A 297 5.26 -8.25 42.89
N GLU A 298 4.04 -8.68 42.64
CA GLU A 298 2.87 -8.54 43.51
C GLU A 298 2.32 -9.92 43.86
N HIS A 299 1.32 -9.97 44.75
CA HIS A 299 0.57 -11.19 45.01
C HIS A 299 -0.91 -10.96 44.72
N ARG A 300 -1.64 -12.00 44.32
CA ARG A 300 -3.11 -11.96 44.40
C ARG A 300 -3.47 -11.69 45.87
N GLY A 301 -4.11 -10.56 46.13
CA GLY A 301 -4.72 -10.31 47.44
C GLY A 301 -5.99 -11.14 47.55
N ASN A 302 -6.14 -11.94 48.61
CA ASN A 302 -7.47 -12.38 48.99
C ASN A 302 -8.27 -11.15 49.41
N GLN A 303 -9.46 -11.00 48.81
CA GLN A 303 -10.61 -10.45 49.54
C GLN A 303 -11.10 -11.50 50.54
#